data_AF-A0A927A987-F1
#
_entry.id   AF-A0A927A987-F1
#
_cell.length_a   1.000
_cell.length_b   1.000
_cell.length_c   1.000
_cell.angle_alpha   90.00
_cell.angle_beta   90.00
_cell.angle_gamma   90.00
#
_symmetry.space_group_name_H-M   'P 1'
#
loop_
_entity.id
_entity.type
_entity.pdbx_description
1 polymer ?
#
loop_
_entity_poly.entity_id
_entity_poly.type
_entity_poly.pdbx_seq_one_letter_code
_entity_poly.pdbx_strand_id
1 'polypeptide(L)'
;MPPVPPVFICYAHQDNENSDLSRRWLDRLLGYLEPLNQQGKLQIWSDQQLEIGDTWDTEIKTKLHEVKAAVLLVSQSLLGSKYIRNTELPVLLKRAKDDGVVILPIIVRACQLDDITFKYPDPQQGPEELTLSTFQTANPPNKPLNSLQEHEQDEIFLKVAKRLSQIVDGKAPDI
;
A
#
# COMPACT_ATOMS: atom_id res chain seq x y z
N MET A 1 -1.98 19.06 19.04
CA MET A 1 -1.21 18.58 17.87
C MET A 1 -2.18 18.35 16.73
N PRO A 2 -1.85 18.66 15.47
CA PRO A 2 -2.65 18.20 14.35
C PRO A 2 -2.70 16.66 14.36
N PRO A 3 -3.80 16.06 13.87
CA PRO A 3 -3.89 14.61 13.78
C PRO A 3 -2.76 14.06 12.92
N VAL A 4 -2.19 12.95 13.37
CA VAL A 4 -1.15 12.23 12.63
C VAL A 4 -1.82 11.60 11.42
N PRO A 5 -1.38 11.89 10.18
CA PRO A 5 -2.07 11.44 9.00
C PRO A 5 -1.99 9.91 8.87
N PRO A 6 -3.07 9.24 8.46
CA PRO A 6 -3.07 7.81 8.26
C PRO A 6 -2.20 7.41 7.06
N VAL A 7 -1.51 6.29 7.23
CA VAL A 7 -0.87 5.52 6.16
C VAL A 7 -1.77 4.33 5.87
N PHE A 8 -2.22 4.22 4.62
CA PHE A 8 -3.03 3.10 4.19
C PHE A 8 -2.17 1.95 3.66
N ILE A 9 -2.54 0.71 3.99
CA ILE A 9 -1.90 -0.48 3.44
C ILE A 9 -2.92 -1.28 2.64
N CYS A 10 -2.71 -1.32 1.32
CA CYS A 10 -3.49 -2.11 0.37
C CYS A 10 -2.77 -3.43 0.10
N TYR A 11 -3.45 -4.56 0.28
CA TYR A 11 -2.90 -5.89 0.13
C TYR A 11 -4.01 -6.90 -0.20
N ALA A 12 -3.65 -8.02 -0.81
CA ALA A 12 -4.60 -9.13 -0.98
C ALA A 12 -4.60 -10.02 0.26
N HIS A 13 -5.77 -10.41 0.77
CA HIS A 13 -5.87 -11.29 1.96
C HIS A 13 -5.07 -12.59 1.81
N GLN A 14 -5.05 -13.18 0.60
CA GLN A 14 -4.29 -14.40 0.32
C GLN A 14 -2.78 -14.26 0.57
N ASP A 15 -2.25 -13.05 0.56
CA ASP A 15 -0.83 -12.76 0.84
C ASP A 15 -0.52 -12.64 2.34
N ASN A 16 -1.52 -12.80 3.21
CA ASN A 16 -1.36 -12.71 4.66
C ASN A 16 -2.01 -13.85 5.47
N GLU A 17 -2.57 -14.85 4.81
CA GLU A 17 -3.27 -15.99 5.44
C GLU A 17 -2.35 -17.19 5.76
N ASN A 18 -1.05 -17.12 5.43
CA ASN A 18 -0.14 -18.25 5.64
C ASN A 18 0.08 -18.55 7.13
N SER A 19 0.22 -19.83 7.51
CA SER A 19 0.54 -20.21 8.89
C SER A 19 1.97 -19.84 9.30
N ASP A 20 2.89 -19.77 8.35
CA ASP A 20 4.25 -19.28 8.55
C ASP A 20 4.26 -17.74 8.53
N LEU A 21 4.57 -17.13 9.69
CA LEU A 21 4.60 -15.68 9.86
C LEU A 21 5.61 -15.00 8.91
N SER A 22 6.69 -15.69 8.51
CA SER A 22 7.67 -15.15 7.57
C SER A 22 7.06 -14.87 6.18
N ARG A 23 5.91 -15.48 5.88
CA ARG A 23 5.18 -15.38 4.61
C ARG A 23 3.91 -14.54 4.68
N ARG A 24 3.64 -13.92 5.84
CA ARG A 24 2.51 -13.02 6.05
C ARG A 24 2.97 -11.58 5.84
N TRP A 25 2.84 -11.08 4.61
CA TRP A 25 3.52 -9.85 4.20
C TRP A 25 3.01 -8.59 4.90
N LEU A 26 1.71 -8.52 5.20
CA LEU A 26 1.16 -7.42 5.98
C LEU A 26 1.67 -7.48 7.42
N ASP A 27 1.56 -8.62 8.09
CA ASP A 27 2.03 -8.79 9.47
C ASP A 27 3.48 -8.35 9.64
N ARG A 28 4.34 -8.75 8.69
CA ARG A 28 5.74 -8.37 8.69
C ARG A 28 5.93 -6.87 8.54
N LEU A 29 5.27 -6.25 7.57
CA LEU A 29 5.31 -4.79 7.40
C LEU A 29 4.83 -4.07 8.67
N LEU A 30 3.72 -4.53 9.27
CA LEU A 30 3.20 -3.98 10.51
C LEU A 30 4.23 -4.03 11.64
N GLY A 31 5.03 -5.10 11.75
CA GLY A 31 6.12 -5.20 12.72
C GLY A 31 7.14 -4.04 12.64
N TYR A 32 7.37 -3.48 11.46
CA TYR A 32 8.27 -2.32 11.28
C TYR A 32 7.58 -0.98 11.50
N LEU A 33 6.27 -0.90 11.27
CA LEU A 33 5.49 0.33 11.40
C LEU A 33 4.95 0.55 12.81
N GLU A 34 4.68 -0.53 13.55
CA GLU A 34 4.06 -0.48 14.87
C GLU A 34 4.86 0.33 15.90
N PRO A 35 6.21 0.27 15.95
CA PRO A 35 6.98 1.16 16.82
C PRO A 35 6.78 2.65 16.51
N LEU A 36 6.57 3.00 15.24
CA LEU A 36 6.30 4.39 14.83
C LEU A 36 4.85 4.78 15.17
N ASN A 37 3.90 3.85 15.04
CA ASN A 37 2.50 4.01 15.43
C ASN A 37 2.36 4.26 16.94
N GLN A 38 3.02 3.45 17.77
CA GLN A 38 3.04 3.58 19.23
C GLN A 38 3.67 4.90 19.70
N GLN A 39 4.62 5.44 18.93
CA GLN A 39 5.22 6.75 19.18
C GLN A 39 4.38 7.92 18.65
N GLY A 40 3.24 7.66 18.02
CA GLY A 40 2.38 8.68 17.40
C GLY A 40 3.06 9.40 16.23
N LYS A 41 4.01 8.76 15.55
CA LYS A 41 4.71 9.33 14.38
C LYS A 41 3.98 9.08 13.07
N LEU A 42 3.21 8.00 13.01
CA LEU A 42 2.30 7.69 11.92
C LEU A 42 1.07 7.00 12.50
N GLN A 43 -0.03 6.96 11.75
CA GLN A 43 -1.18 6.13 12.09
C GLN A 43 -1.32 5.07 11.01
N ILE A 44 -1.40 3.79 11.39
CA ILE A 44 -1.54 2.69 10.41
C ILE A 44 -3.01 2.36 10.22
N TRP A 45 -3.43 2.18 8.97
CA TRP A 45 -4.76 1.71 8.63
C TRP A 45 -4.70 0.67 7.51
N SER A 46 -5.42 -0.45 7.66
CA SER A 46 -5.52 -1.51 6.65
C SER A 46 -6.88 -2.21 6.74
N ASP A 47 -7.25 -2.89 5.66
CA ASP A 47 -8.55 -3.55 5.51
C ASP A 47 -8.79 -4.73 6.49
N GLN A 48 -7.79 -5.17 7.25
CA GLN A 48 -8.01 -6.13 8.36
C GLN A 48 -8.93 -5.59 9.47
N GLN A 49 -9.05 -4.27 9.58
CA GLN A 49 -9.83 -3.65 10.66
C GLN A 49 -11.31 -3.48 10.30
N LEU A 50 -11.74 -4.00 9.14
CA LEU A 50 -12.84 -3.44 8.35
C LEU A 50 -13.83 -4.51 7.85
N GLU A 51 -13.95 -5.64 8.54
CA GLU A 51 -14.99 -6.63 8.22
C GLU A 51 -16.41 -6.06 8.50
N ILE A 52 -17.21 -5.95 7.41
CA ILE A 52 -18.69 -6.00 7.27
C ILE A 52 -19.40 -4.72 6.72
N GLY A 53 -20.00 -4.81 5.51
CA GLY A 53 -21.24 -4.11 5.10
C GLY A 53 -21.20 -3.13 3.89
N ASP A 54 -22.37 -2.73 3.35
CA ASP A 54 -22.53 -1.77 2.24
C ASP A 54 -22.33 -0.29 2.65
N THR A 55 -22.43 0.02 3.95
CA THR A 55 -22.16 1.38 4.49
C THR A 55 -20.65 1.70 4.52
N TRP A 56 -19.84 0.68 4.26
CA TRP A 56 -18.39 0.63 4.43
C TRP A 56 -17.61 1.37 3.34
N ASP A 57 -18.07 1.28 2.10
CA ASP A 57 -17.45 1.95 0.94
C ASP A 57 -17.36 3.47 1.12
N THR A 58 -18.30 4.06 1.87
CA THR A 58 -18.31 5.51 2.14
C THR A 58 -17.28 5.87 3.23
N GLU A 59 -17.11 5.02 4.24
CA GLU A 59 -16.15 5.26 5.33
C GLU A 59 -14.71 5.05 4.85
N ILE A 60 -14.45 4.02 4.04
CA ILE A 60 -13.16 3.83 3.37
C ILE A 60 -12.82 5.05 2.52
N LYS A 61 -13.73 5.50 1.65
CA LYS A 61 -13.49 6.68 0.81
C LYS A 61 -13.17 7.91 1.64
N THR A 62 -13.90 8.11 2.74
CA THR A 62 -13.66 9.23 3.67
C THR A 62 -12.28 9.14 4.32
N LYS A 63 -11.87 7.97 4.83
CA LYS A 63 -10.55 7.80 5.45
C LYS A 63 -9.42 7.89 4.43
N LEU A 64 -9.61 7.36 3.22
CA LEU A 64 -8.68 7.53 2.11
C LEU A 64 -8.47 9.02 1.79
N HIS A 65 -9.46 9.89 2.03
CA HIS A 65 -9.30 11.34 1.88
C HIS A 65 -8.36 12.02 2.90
N GLU A 66 -7.99 11.34 3.97
CA GLU A 66 -7.06 11.85 4.99
C GLU A 66 -5.64 11.30 4.82
N VAL A 67 -5.49 10.25 4.00
CA VAL A 67 -4.23 9.56 3.77
C VAL A 67 -3.24 10.47 3.05
N LYS A 68 -1.99 10.49 3.54
CA LYS A 68 -0.83 11.13 2.87
C LYS A 68 0.05 10.14 2.11
N ALA A 69 0.07 8.88 2.53
CA ALA A 69 0.85 7.83 1.89
C ALA A 69 0.11 6.49 1.91
N ALA A 70 0.23 5.73 0.84
CA ALA A 70 -0.30 4.37 0.73
C ALA A 70 0.82 3.39 0.38
N VAL A 71 0.82 2.23 1.02
CA VAL A 71 1.68 1.09 0.68
C VAL A 71 0.85 0.05 -0.05
N LEU A 72 1.36 -0.45 -1.18
CA LEU A 72 0.71 -1.51 -1.94
C LEU A 72 1.59 -2.76 -1.87
N LEU A 73 1.09 -3.83 -1.25
CA LEU A 73 1.77 -5.14 -1.24
C LEU A 73 1.42 -5.88 -2.54
N VAL A 74 2.18 -5.62 -3.60
CA VAL A 74 1.84 -6.06 -4.95
C VAL A 74 2.21 -7.52 -5.18
N SER A 75 1.21 -8.28 -5.60
CA SER A 75 1.27 -9.67 -6.00
C SER A 75 0.27 -9.92 -7.13
N GLN A 76 0.30 -11.12 -7.73
CA GLN A 76 -0.74 -11.52 -8.68
C GLN A 76 -2.13 -11.53 -8.04
N SER A 77 -2.23 -11.85 -6.74
CA SER A 77 -3.49 -11.83 -5.99
C SER A 77 -4.03 -10.40 -5.84
N LEU A 78 -3.17 -9.42 -5.57
CA LEU A 78 -3.56 -8.00 -5.53
C LEU A 78 -4.06 -7.53 -6.89
N LEU A 79 -3.30 -7.80 -7.95
CA LEU A 79 -3.68 -7.40 -9.32
C LEU A 79 -4.97 -8.08 -9.79
N GLY A 80 -5.25 -9.29 -9.31
CA GLY A 80 -6.46 -10.05 -9.60
C GLY A 80 -7.67 -9.73 -8.70
N SER A 81 -7.50 -8.92 -7.64
CA SER A 81 -8.57 -8.62 -6.70
C SER A 81 -9.58 -7.65 -7.30
N LYS A 82 -10.83 -8.12 -7.47
CA LYS A 82 -11.94 -7.27 -7.94
C LYS A 82 -12.24 -6.14 -6.96
N TYR A 83 -12.10 -6.38 -5.66
CA TYR A 83 -12.36 -5.38 -4.64
C TYR A 83 -11.35 -4.23 -4.72
N ILE A 84 -10.05 -4.56 -4.67
CA ILE A 84 -8.97 -3.57 -4.76
C ILE A 84 -9.10 -2.77 -6.07
N ARG A 85 -9.33 -3.47 -7.19
CA ARG A 85 -9.46 -2.85 -8.51
C ARG A 85 -10.63 -1.89 -8.62
N ASN A 86 -11.76 -2.20 -7.99
CA ASN A 86 -13.00 -1.45 -8.18
C ASN A 86 -13.28 -0.43 -7.07
N THR A 87 -12.64 -0.57 -5.90
CA THR A 87 -12.97 0.22 -4.71
C THR A 87 -11.78 1.07 -4.25
N GLU A 88 -10.69 0.44 -3.84
CA GLU A 88 -9.58 1.14 -3.16
C GLU A 88 -8.65 1.86 -4.14
N LEU A 89 -8.21 1.14 -5.16
CA LEU A 89 -7.15 1.61 -6.04
C LEU A 89 -7.56 2.83 -6.87
N PRO A 90 -8.76 2.90 -7.49
CA PRO A 90 -9.15 4.09 -8.25
C PRO A 90 -9.17 5.38 -7.39
N VAL A 91 -9.55 5.27 -6.12
CA VAL A 91 -9.54 6.39 -5.16
C VAL A 91 -8.11 6.81 -4.85
N LEU A 92 -7.23 5.85 -4.56
CA LEU A 92 -5.81 6.13 -4.31
C LEU A 92 -5.13 6.78 -5.51
N LEU A 93 -5.36 6.27 -6.72
CA LEU A 93 -4.77 6.80 -7.95
C LEU A 93 -5.25 8.23 -8.22
N LYS A 94 -6.55 8.50 -8.03
CA LYS A 94 -7.10 9.84 -8.13
C LYS A 94 -6.44 10.79 -7.12
N ARG A 95 -6.29 10.36 -5.87
CA ARG A 95 -5.64 11.17 -4.82
C ARG A 95 -4.15 11.37 -5.02
N ALA A 96 -3.44 10.38 -5.57
CA ALA A 96 -2.05 10.54 -5.94
C ALA A 96 -1.87 11.63 -7.00
N LYS A 97 -2.80 11.68 -7.97
CA LYS A 97 -2.83 12.69 -9.02
C LYS A 97 -3.22 14.08 -8.50
N ASP A 98 -4.32 14.16 -7.74
CA ASP A 98 -4.95 15.44 -7.39
C ASP A 98 -4.40 16.04 -6.09
N ASP A 99 -4.13 15.20 -5.10
CA ASP A 99 -3.78 15.61 -3.73
C ASP A 99 -2.31 15.32 -3.38
N GLY A 100 -1.55 14.71 -4.30
CA GLY A 100 -0.14 14.37 -4.09
C GLY A 100 0.11 13.24 -3.09
N VAL A 101 -0.87 12.35 -2.89
CA VAL A 101 -0.69 11.15 -2.05
C VAL A 101 0.45 10.29 -2.60
N VAL A 102 1.39 9.92 -1.73
CA VAL A 102 2.53 9.09 -2.14
C VAL A 102 2.12 7.62 -2.14
N ILE A 103 2.26 6.96 -3.29
CA ILE A 103 2.02 5.52 -3.45
C ILE A 103 3.38 4.80 -3.45
N LEU A 104 3.54 3.83 -2.55
CA LEU A 104 4.76 3.03 -2.39
C LEU A 104 4.47 1.54 -2.62
N PRO A 105 4.68 1.02 -3.84
CA PRO A 105 4.55 -0.40 -4.10
C PRO A 105 5.72 -1.19 -3.51
N ILE A 106 5.42 -2.28 -2.83
CA ILE A 106 6.37 -3.33 -2.43
C ILE A 106 5.99 -4.58 -3.22
N ILE A 107 6.93 -5.11 -4.00
CA ILE A 107 6.66 -6.29 -4.82
C ILE A 107 6.89 -7.52 -3.95
N VAL A 108 5.81 -8.11 -3.43
CA VAL A 108 5.89 -9.22 -2.46
C VAL A 108 5.98 -10.58 -3.14
N ARG A 109 5.42 -10.69 -4.36
CA ARG A 109 5.49 -11.88 -5.21
C ARG A 109 5.64 -11.48 -6.68
N ALA A 110 6.21 -12.38 -7.48
CA ALA A 110 6.24 -12.23 -8.93
C ALA A 110 4.81 -12.03 -9.47
N CYS A 111 4.63 -11.03 -10.33
CA CYS A 111 3.33 -10.63 -10.85
C CYS A 111 3.48 -9.81 -12.14
N GLN A 112 2.37 -9.61 -12.82
CA GLN A 112 2.27 -8.88 -14.09
C GLN A 112 2.20 -7.35 -13.88
N LEU A 113 3.09 -6.79 -13.02
CA LEU A 113 3.05 -5.37 -12.65
C LEU A 113 3.03 -4.44 -13.88
N ASP A 114 3.85 -4.75 -14.89
CA ASP A 114 4.05 -3.93 -16.09
C ASP A 114 2.93 -4.09 -17.13
N ASP A 115 2.21 -5.21 -17.10
CA ASP A 115 1.25 -5.59 -18.14
C ASP A 115 -0.20 -5.23 -17.78
N ILE A 116 -0.45 -4.83 -16.53
CA ILE A 116 -1.81 -4.60 -16.02
C ILE A 116 -2.08 -3.11 -15.85
N THR A 117 -3.06 -2.63 -16.60
CA THR A 117 -3.55 -1.25 -16.50
C THR A 117 -4.81 -1.12 -15.63
N PHE A 118 -4.93 0.04 -15.01
CA PHE A 118 -6.03 0.43 -14.13
C PHE A 118 -6.63 1.75 -14.61
N LYS A 119 -7.97 1.77 -14.72
CA LYS A 119 -8.72 3.00 -15.01
C LYS A 119 -9.14 3.69 -13.73
N TYR A 120 -9.19 5.02 -13.75
CA TYR A 120 -9.59 5.84 -12.61
C TYR A 120 -10.13 7.22 -13.08
N PRO A 121 -10.89 7.97 -12.24
CA PRO A 121 -11.36 7.60 -10.91
C PRO A 121 -12.43 6.50 -10.92
N ASP A 122 -13.06 6.23 -12.07
CA ASP A 122 -13.96 5.10 -12.25
C ASP A 122 -13.20 3.89 -12.83
N PRO A 123 -13.32 2.68 -12.25
CA PRO A 123 -12.57 1.50 -12.68
C PRO A 123 -12.97 0.93 -14.05
N GLN A 124 -14.13 1.33 -14.59
CA GLN A 124 -14.64 0.83 -15.87
C GLN A 124 -14.59 1.90 -16.97
N GLN A 125 -15.02 3.11 -16.62
CA GLN A 125 -15.24 4.23 -17.54
C GLN A 125 -14.33 5.43 -17.27
N GLY A 126 -13.39 5.30 -16.33
CA GLY A 126 -12.43 6.34 -16.01
C GLY A 126 -11.68 6.82 -17.26
N PRO A 127 -11.54 8.14 -17.47
CA PRO A 127 -10.84 8.70 -18.62
C PRO A 127 -9.31 8.53 -18.49
N GLU A 128 -8.81 8.27 -17.29
CA GLU A 128 -7.40 8.06 -16.99
C GLU A 128 -7.10 6.57 -16.90
N GLU A 129 -5.90 6.20 -17.34
CA GLU A 129 -5.42 4.83 -17.33
C GLU A 129 -3.92 4.83 -16.97
N LEU A 130 -3.51 3.96 -16.05
CA LEU A 130 -2.10 3.81 -15.66
C LEU A 130 -1.73 2.38 -15.26
N THR A 131 -0.44 2.10 -15.33
CA THR A 131 0.18 0.88 -14.84
C THR A 131 0.87 1.17 -13.50
N LEU A 132 0.80 0.24 -12.54
CA LEU A 132 1.43 0.45 -11.22
C LEU A 132 2.96 0.54 -11.28
N SER A 133 3.58 0.07 -12.37
CA SER A 133 5.01 0.25 -12.63
C SER A 133 5.45 1.71 -12.85
N THR A 134 4.50 2.62 -13.06
CA THR A 134 4.78 4.07 -13.11
C THR A 134 5.20 4.64 -11.76
N PHE A 135 4.91 3.95 -10.66
CA PHE A 135 5.37 4.32 -9.32
C PHE A 135 6.73 3.72 -9.00
N GLN A 136 7.54 4.45 -8.23
CA GLN A 136 8.81 3.92 -7.74
C GLN A 136 8.57 2.81 -6.71
N THR A 137 8.98 1.59 -7.05
CA THR A 137 8.85 0.42 -6.17
C THR A 137 9.94 0.39 -5.09
N ALA A 138 9.62 -0.17 -3.92
CA ALA A 138 10.56 -0.31 -2.81
C ALA A 138 11.70 -1.29 -3.13
N ASN A 139 11.40 -2.30 -3.95
CA ASN A 139 12.29 -3.32 -4.45
C ASN A 139 12.09 -3.54 -5.96
N PRO A 140 13.11 -4.00 -6.70
CA PRO A 140 12.98 -4.27 -8.13
C PRO A 140 11.87 -5.29 -8.42
N PRO A 141 11.04 -5.10 -9.46
CA PRO A 141 9.97 -6.05 -9.79
C PRO A 141 10.44 -7.48 -10.07
N ASN A 142 11.68 -7.64 -10.56
CA ASN A 142 12.32 -8.95 -10.78
C ASN A 142 12.96 -9.56 -9.53
N LYS A 143 12.90 -8.88 -8.38
CA LYS A 143 13.36 -9.35 -7.06
C LYS A 143 12.25 -9.18 -6.03
N PRO A 144 11.13 -9.92 -6.17
CA PRO A 144 10.05 -9.88 -5.20
C PRO A 144 10.52 -10.37 -3.82
N LEU A 145 9.87 -9.92 -2.74
CA LEU A 145 10.27 -10.31 -1.38
C LEU A 145 10.37 -11.84 -1.21
N ASN A 146 9.41 -12.60 -1.75
CA ASN A 146 9.41 -14.06 -1.66
C ASN A 146 10.59 -14.77 -2.35
N SER A 147 11.41 -14.05 -3.14
CA SER A 147 12.63 -14.57 -3.76
C SER A 147 13.91 -14.26 -2.98
N LEU A 148 13.83 -13.37 -1.99
CA LEU A 148 14.96 -12.87 -1.22
C LEU A 148 15.16 -13.66 0.07
N GLN A 149 16.35 -13.54 0.66
CA GLN A 149 16.58 -14.02 2.03
C GLN A 149 15.86 -13.11 3.05
N GLU A 150 15.58 -13.64 4.24
CA GLU A 150 14.78 -12.94 5.24
C GLU A 150 15.37 -11.58 5.64
N HIS A 151 16.69 -11.52 5.86
CA HIS A 151 17.38 -10.27 6.20
C HIS A 151 17.29 -9.20 5.10
N GLU A 152 17.28 -9.60 3.82
CA GLU A 152 17.12 -8.66 2.71
C GLU A 152 15.68 -8.10 2.65
N GLN A 153 14.69 -8.93 2.97
CA GLN A 153 13.29 -8.51 3.08
C GLN A 153 13.12 -7.51 4.22
N ASP A 154 13.78 -7.77 5.36
CA ASP A 154 13.78 -6.92 6.54
C ASP A 154 14.37 -5.54 6.26
N GLU A 155 15.46 -5.46 5.49
CA GLU A 155 16.03 -4.19 5.04
C GLU A 155 15.05 -3.37 4.18
N ILE A 156 14.31 -4.05 3.29
CA ILE A 156 13.29 -3.39 2.45
C ILE A 156 12.16 -2.84 3.33
N PHE A 157 11.65 -3.62 4.29
CA PHE A 157 10.62 -3.14 5.21
C PHE A 157 11.09 -1.97 6.06
N LEU A 158 12.32 -2.03 6.59
CA LEU A 158 12.92 -0.92 7.35
C LEU A 158 13.06 0.34 6.49
N LYS A 159 13.49 0.20 5.23
CA LYS A 159 13.58 1.32 4.28
C LYS A 159 12.20 1.95 4.03
N VAL A 160 11.17 1.14 3.84
CA VAL A 160 9.79 1.63 3.65
C VAL A 160 9.29 2.35 4.91
N ALA A 161 9.49 1.78 6.10
CA ALA A 161 9.08 2.40 7.36
C ALA A 161 9.73 3.78 7.57
N LYS A 162 11.05 3.90 7.31
CA LYS A 162 11.77 5.18 7.33
C LYS A 162 11.18 6.17 6.32
N ARG A 163 10.93 5.72 5.09
CA ARG A 163 10.36 6.56 4.03
C ARG A 163 8.97 7.08 4.40
N LEU A 164 8.11 6.25 4.96
CA LEU A 164 6.78 6.66 5.42
C LEU A 164 6.85 7.71 6.52
N SER A 165 7.74 7.52 7.51
CA SER A 165 7.95 8.52 8.56
C SER A 165 8.37 9.87 7.97
N GLN A 166 9.26 9.90 6.97
CA GLN A 166 9.67 11.14 6.30
C GLN A 166 8.49 11.81 5.58
N ILE A 167 7.67 11.05 4.86
CA ILE A 167 6.51 11.57 4.14
C ILE A 167 5.49 12.19 5.12
N VAL A 168 5.21 11.50 6.23
CA VAL A 168 4.28 11.98 7.27
C VAL A 168 4.79 13.26 7.92
N ASP A 169 6.10 13.32 8.21
CA ASP A 169 6.79 14.51 8.76
C ASP A 169 6.91 15.67 7.75
N GLY A 170 6.57 15.47 6.47
CA GLY A 170 6.74 16.47 5.41
C GLY A 170 8.18 16.71 4.98
N LYS A 171 9.09 15.77 5.25
CA LYS A 171 10.50 15.83 4.82
C LYS A 171 10.65 15.35 3.38
N ALA A 172 11.44 16.09 2.59
CA ALA A 172 11.85 15.66 1.26
C ALA A 172 12.65 14.34 1.32
N PRO A 173 12.63 13.50 0.27
CA PRO A 173 13.51 12.32 0.20
C PRO A 173 14.98 12.73 0.36
N ASP A 174 15.73 11.99 1.17
CA ASP A 174 17.19 12.07 1.18
C ASP A 174 17.70 11.62 -0.20
N ILE A 175 18.41 12.52 -0.90
CA ILE A 175 18.99 12.33 -2.25
C ILE A 175 20.28 11.52 -2.14
#